data_AF-A0A9D4TSU4-F1
#
_entry.id   AF-A0A9D4TSU4-F1
#
_cell.length_a   1.000
_cell.length_b   1.000
_cell.length_c   1.000
_cell.angle_alpha   90.00
_cell.angle_beta   90.00
_cell.angle_gamma   90.00
#
_symmetry.space_group_name_H-M   'P 1'
#
loop_
_entity.id
_entity.type
_entity.pdbx_description
1 polymer ?
#
loop_
_entity_poly.entity_id
_entity_poly.type
_entity_poly.pdbx_seq_one_letter_code
_entity_poly.pdbx_strand_id
1 'polypeptide(L)'
;MLQAPSVPHTMARTSPPAVLVKLGGAAITNKSQLETLDGTVLASCAQQLAQIYALRGACFIVVHGAGSFGHHQAKASGVAGGGIRTSCHVRSGFAGVRASVTKLNSLVVSALLAAGVPAVGLSPCGTWTTSNRRLVADGCGAAAALLAAGLVPVLHGDCVLDESLGCTILSGDLIITRLCQRLRPPLVVFLTNVDGIFDRPPEEPGAQLITRLEVDREQEEQPMLVSSGSGGSGGGAGLGFTAFNQLGEVVHSLTTSCAAHDTTGGVLTKIQEAVEVAKAGGEVRIARAGGPDAAAACSPDPLPPGWVGTQGKGRRMHRGDDRAAQWRDGRPFTAAPKHGHHIPTMLSQAESNILVCVGLALPHFLYAAIWFFPQLWMAVFKKRSVEAFETLAWALKGVQFLSVAYWWLLRKPDGVDLAAIPLTAWAAGVPLFAFGQWLNVSIFKAIGHAGVYYGFKLGHTIPWYSGFPFNFVSHPQYVGSVLSVVGAAVLVWGQAPEGLGLLVTYWTLLYAATAFQEDKLHLD
;
A
#
# COMPACT_ATOMS: atom_id res chain seq x y z
N MET A 1 33.38 -25.95 -2.72
CA MET A 1 32.68 -26.87 -3.63
C MET A 1 31.31 -27.15 -3.02
N LEU A 2 30.25 -26.57 -3.60
CA LEU A 2 28.84 -27.00 -3.58
C LEU A 2 28.11 -25.94 -4.41
N GLN A 3 27.96 -26.21 -5.71
CA GLN A 3 27.22 -25.38 -6.65
C GLN A 3 25.75 -25.36 -6.26
N ALA A 4 25.17 -24.17 -6.09
CA ALA A 4 23.73 -24.00 -6.01
C ALA A 4 23.09 -24.35 -7.37
N PRO A 5 21.93 -25.03 -7.41
CA PRO A 5 21.29 -25.39 -8.65
C PRO A 5 20.83 -24.14 -9.41
N SER A 6 21.18 -24.08 -10.69
CA SER A 6 20.80 -23.00 -11.62
C SER A 6 19.30 -23.06 -11.92
N VAL A 7 18.56 -22.04 -11.48
CA VAL A 7 17.15 -21.83 -11.84
C VAL A 7 17.09 -21.28 -13.28
N PRO A 8 16.30 -21.88 -14.19
CA PRO A 8 16.28 -21.47 -15.59
C PRO A 8 15.62 -20.08 -15.76
N HIS A 9 16.35 -19.17 -16.39
CA HIS A 9 15.81 -17.91 -16.92
C HIS A 9 14.82 -18.22 -18.05
N THR A 10 13.53 -18.25 -17.72
CA THR A 10 12.45 -18.28 -18.72
C THR A 10 11.44 -17.19 -18.36
N MET A 11 11.08 -16.41 -19.38
CA MET A 11 10.20 -15.22 -19.38
C MET A 11 9.14 -15.17 -18.27
N ALA A 12 9.09 -14.04 -17.55
CA ALA A 12 8.10 -13.77 -16.51
C ALA A 12 6.68 -13.71 -17.13
N ARG A 13 6.02 -14.86 -17.15
CA ARG A 13 4.55 -14.98 -17.22
C ARG A 13 3.98 -14.21 -16.03
N THR A 14 2.91 -13.44 -16.26
CA THR A 14 2.11 -12.77 -15.23
C THR A 14 1.96 -13.66 -14.00
N SER A 15 2.33 -13.15 -12.83
CA SER A 15 2.37 -13.88 -11.57
C SER A 15 1.03 -14.61 -11.33
N PRO A 16 1.04 -15.92 -11.04
CA PRO A 16 -0.17 -16.66 -10.73
C PRO A 16 -0.86 -16.04 -9.51
N PRO A 17 -2.20 -16.06 -9.44
CA PRO A 17 -2.91 -15.36 -8.39
C PRO A 17 -2.63 -16.03 -7.03
N ALA A 18 -2.29 -15.20 -6.05
CA ALA A 18 -1.68 -15.63 -4.79
C ALA A 18 -2.62 -16.49 -3.93
N VAL A 19 -2.11 -17.51 -3.26
CA VAL A 19 -2.82 -18.15 -2.13
C VAL A 19 -2.70 -17.24 -0.92
N LEU A 20 -3.80 -16.92 -0.24
CA LEU A 20 -3.73 -16.23 1.05
C LEU A 20 -3.76 -17.27 2.17
N VAL A 21 -2.76 -17.26 3.05
CA VAL A 21 -2.68 -18.17 4.19
C VAL A 21 -2.76 -17.37 5.48
N LYS A 22 -3.79 -17.60 6.27
CA LYS A 22 -3.92 -17.05 7.61
C LYS A 22 -3.46 -18.05 8.66
N LEU A 23 -2.45 -17.69 9.44
CA LEU A 23 -2.05 -18.39 10.66
C LEU A 23 -2.84 -17.80 11.84
N GLY A 24 -3.75 -18.59 12.42
CA GLY A 24 -4.50 -18.19 13.59
C GLY A 24 -3.55 -17.90 14.76
N GLY A 25 -3.68 -16.73 15.40
CA GLY A 25 -2.85 -16.39 16.55
C GLY A 25 -2.99 -17.39 17.71
N ALA A 26 -4.17 -17.98 17.87
CA ALA A 26 -4.45 -19.05 18.82
C ALA A 26 -3.72 -20.38 18.50
N ALA A 27 -3.31 -20.55 17.25
CA ALA A 27 -2.69 -21.79 16.78
C ALA A 27 -1.17 -21.74 16.90
N ILE A 28 -0.57 -20.56 16.73
CA ILE A 28 0.89 -20.36 16.82
C ILE A 28 1.34 -19.74 18.17
N THR A 29 0.42 -19.48 19.09
CA THR A 29 0.72 -18.93 20.42
C THR A 29 -0.13 -19.59 21.49
N ASN A 30 0.40 -19.65 22.72
CA ASN A 30 -0.37 -20.08 23.87
C ASN A 30 -1.15 -18.90 24.45
N LYS A 31 -2.48 -18.91 24.31
CA LYS A 31 -3.38 -17.85 24.80
C LYS A 31 -3.35 -17.66 26.32
N SER A 32 -3.02 -18.68 27.11
CA SER A 32 -3.06 -18.60 28.58
C SER A 32 -1.86 -17.85 29.17
N GLN A 33 -0.80 -17.64 28.38
CA GLN A 33 0.43 -17.01 28.83
C GLN A 33 0.85 -15.89 27.89
N LEU A 34 1.23 -14.74 28.48
CA LEU A 34 1.65 -13.55 27.75
C LEU A 34 2.90 -13.83 26.91
N GLU A 35 2.89 -13.44 25.64
CA GLU A 35 4.04 -13.57 24.71
C GLU A 35 4.63 -14.98 24.58
N THR A 36 3.81 -16.02 24.74
CA THR A 36 4.27 -17.41 24.60
C THR A 36 3.99 -17.95 23.21
N LEU A 37 5.06 -18.21 22.45
CA LEU A 37 5.01 -18.83 21.13
C LEU A 37 4.81 -20.36 21.23
N ASP A 38 3.99 -20.93 20.36
CA ASP A 38 4.01 -22.36 20.08
C ASP A 38 5.01 -22.64 18.93
N GLY A 39 6.26 -22.89 19.32
CA GLY A 39 7.36 -23.06 18.37
C GLY A 39 7.25 -24.34 17.53
N THR A 40 6.61 -25.40 18.03
CA THR A 40 6.50 -26.67 17.31
C THR A 40 5.46 -26.54 16.20
N VAL A 41 4.30 -25.93 16.49
CA VAL A 41 3.27 -25.66 15.48
C VAL A 41 3.78 -24.68 14.43
N LEU A 42 4.47 -23.61 14.85
CA LEU A 42 5.03 -22.65 13.90
C LEU A 42 6.07 -23.30 12.97
N ALA A 43 6.97 -24.11 13.50
CA ALA A 43 7.97 -24.83 12.71
C ALA A 43 7.31 -25.78 11.70
N SER A 44 6.28 -26.52 12.13
CA SER A 44 5.51 -27.41 11.23
C SER A 44 4.85 -26.61 10.10
N CYS A 45 4.16 -25.51 10.42
CA CYS A 45 3.57 -24.61 9.42
C CYS A 45 4.62 -24.06 8.44
N ALA A 46 5.79 -23.65 8.93
CA ALA A 46 6.86 -23.13 8.09
C ALA A 46 7.39 -24.18 7.10
N GLN A 47 7.56 -25.43 7.55
CA GLN A 47 7.96 -26.55 6.68
C GLN A 47 6.90 -26.86 5.62
N GLN A 48 5.62 -26.82 5.97
CA GLN A 48 4.52 -27.04 5.02
C GLN A 48 4.45 -25.94 3.95
N LEU A 49 4.64 -24.68 4.34
CA LEU A 49 4.71 -23.56 3.40
C LEU A 49 5.98 -23.61 2.53
N ALA A 50 7.09 -24.11 3.07
CA ALA A 50 8.32 -24.33 2.31
C ALA A 50 8.15 -25.37 1.20
N GLN A 51 7.38 -26.44 1.43
CA GLN A 51 7.05 -27.42 0.40
C GLN A 51 6.30 -26.77 -0.78
N ILE A 52 5.34 -25.90 -0.48
CA ILE A 52 4.58 -25.17 -1.50
C ILE A 52 5.48 -24.20 -2.27
N TYR A 53 6.32 -23.47 -1.54
CA TYR A 53 7.30 -22.57 -2.14
C TYR A 53 8.28 -23.30 -3.06
N ALA A 54 8.78 -24.47 -2.66
CA ALA A 54 9.68 -25.28 -3.48
C ALA A 54 9.04 -25.74 -4.79
N LEU A 55 7.72 -26.01 -4.79
CA LEU A 55 6.99 -26.47 -5.96
C LEU A 55 6.57 -25.33 -6.90
N ARG A 56 6.24 -24.14 -6.37
CA ARG A 56 5.58 -23.08 -7.14
C ARG A 56 6.19 -21.68 -7.03
N GLY A 57 7.24 -21.51 -6.23
CA GLY A 57 7.85 -20.22 -5.94
C GLY A 57 6.99 -19.35 -5.02
N ALA A 58 7.24 -18.04 -5.04
CA ALA A 58 6.49 -17.07 -4.24
C ALA A 58 5.09 -16.86 -4.82
N CYS A 59 4.17 -17.74 -4.44
CA CYS A 59 2.77 -17.71 -4.88
C CYS A 59 1.79 -17.50 -3.73
N PHE A 60 2.26 -17.07 -2.54
CA PHE A 60 1.39 -16.90 -1.37
C PHE A 60 1.76 -15.71 -0.49
N ILE A 61 0.75 -15.19 0.22
CA ILE A 61 0.88 -14.16 1.24
C ILE A 61 0.45 -14.77 2.57
N VAL A 62 1.25 -14.56 3.61
CA VAL A 62 0.93 -15.04 4.96
C VAL A 62 0.38 -13.88 5.78
N VAL A 63 -0.69 -14.12 6.53
CA VAL A 63 -1.21 -13.20 7.54
C VAL A 63 -1.30 -13.94 8.87
N HIS A 64 -0.76 -13.41 9.96
CA HIS A 64 -0.93 -14.06 11.26
C HIS A 64 -1.74 -13.24 12.26
N GLY A 65 -2.47 -13.93 13.14
CA GLY A 65 -3.10 -13.29 14.29
C GLY A 65 -2.08 -12.89 15.35
N ALA A 66 -2.44 -11.92 16.19
CA ALA A 66 -1.56 -11.43 17.27
C ALA A 66 -1.43 -12.43 18.45
N GLY A 67 -2.46 -13.24 18.69
CA GLY A 67 -2.42 -14.25 19.76
C GLY A 67 -2.12 -13.65 21.13
N SER A 68 -1.30 -14.34 21.93
CA SER A 68 -0.88 -13.86 23.24
C SER A 68 0.05 -12.63 23.22
N PHE A 69 0.58 -12.25 22.06
CA PHE A 69 1.41 -11.06 21.85
C PHE A 69 0.59 -9.79 21.62
N GLY A 70 -0.73 -9.88 21.46
CA GLY A 70 -1.58 -8.69 21.27
C GLY A 70 -2.71 -8.58 22.29
N HIS A 71 -3.49 -9.64 22.47
CA HIS A 71 -4.78 -9.56 23.16
C HIS A 71 -4.66 -9.10 24.62
N HIS A 72 -3.69 -9.63 25.36
CA HIS A 72 -3.49 -9.29 26.78
C HIS A 72 -3.17 -7.81 26.95
N GLN A 73 -2.17 -7.31 26.20
CA GLN A 73 -1.73 -5.91 26.28
C GLN A 73 -2.78 -4.94 25.73
N ALA A 74 -3.46 -5.28 24.63
CA ALA A 74 -4.50 -4.44 24.04
C ALA A 74 -5.70 -4.28 24.97
N LYS A 75 -6.09 -5.35 25.66
CA LYS A 75 -7.17 -5.32 26.67
C LYS A 75 -6.78 -4.51 27.90
N ALA A 76 -5.56 -4.69 28.42
CA ALA A 76 -5.07 -3.96 29.60
C ALA A 76 -4.91 -2.45 29.36
N SER A 77 -4.57 -2.05 28.12
CA SER A 77 -4.33 -0.66 27.75
C SER A 77 -5.55 0.09 27.21
N GLY A 78 -6.61 -0.63 26.80
CA GLY A 78 -7.79 -0.03 26.19
C GLY A 78 -7.57 0.51 24.77
N VAL A 79 -6.49 0.12 24.08
CA VAL A 79 -6.13 0.64 22.74
C VAL A 79 -7.24 0.48 21.69
N ALA A 80 -8.04 -0.60 21.79
CA ALA A 80 -9.19 -0.81 20.91
C ALA A 80 -10.29 0.26 21.04
N GLY A 81 -10.36 0.94 22.19
CA GLY A 81 -11.29 2.02 22.50
C GLY A 81 -10.87 3.39 21.97
N GLY A 82 -9.63 3.55 21.49
CA GLY A 82 -9.09 4.83 21.03
C GLY A 82 -8.57 5.72 22.15
N GLY A 83 -8.52 7.03 21.91
CA GLY A 83 -8.08 8.01 22.91
C GLY A 83 -6.57 8.20 23.02
N ILE A 84 -5.80 7.80 21.99
CA ILE A 84 -4.32 7.94 21.99
C ILE A 84 -3.86 9.41 22.15
N ARG A 85 -4.66 10.38 21.72
CA ARG A 85 -4.34 11.81 21.87
C ARG A 85 -4.53 12.30 23.31
N THR A 86 -5.49 11.73 24.04
CA THR A 86 -5.90 12.20 25.37
C THR A 86 -5.33 11.39 26.53
N SER A 87 -4.93 10.14 26.31
CA SER A 87 -4.44 9.24 27.37
C SER A 87 -2.98 8.80 27.14
N CYS A 88 -2.11 9.08 28.10
CA CYS A 88 -0.73 8.57 28.10
C CYS A 88 -0.68 7.05 28.28
N HIS A 89 -1.62 6.47 29.03
CA HIS A 89 -1.77 5.02 29.20
C HIS A 89 -2.04 4.34 27.86
N VAL A 90 -2.95 4.91 27.05
CA VAL A 90 -3.24 4.40 25.70
C VAL A 90 -2.02 4.54 24.78
N ARG A 91 -1.25 5.65 24.86
CA ARG A 91 0.00 5.81 24.08
C ARG A 91 1.03 4.74 24.42
N SER A 92 1.30 4.53 25.70
CA SER A 92 2.23 3.50 26.15
C SER A 92 1.74 2.09 25.78
N GLY A 93 0.44 1.84 25.93
CA GLY A 93 -0.19 0.60 25.51
C GLY A 93 -0.11 0.34 24.02
N PHE A 94 -0.36 1.36 23.18
CA PHE A 94 -0.24 1.27 21.73
C PHE A 94 1.17 0.87 21.32
N ALA A 95 2.19 1.54 21.88
CA ALA A 95 3.59 1.22 21.62
C ALA A 95 3.95 -0.20 22.11
N GLY A 96 3.47 -0.61 23.29
CA GLY A 96 3.69 -1.95 23.86
C GLY A 96 3.08 -3.06 23.01
N VAL A 97 1.80 -2.93 22.64
CA VAL A 97 1.10 -3.87 21.74
C VAL A 97 1.85 -4.00 20.43
N ARG A 98 2.24 -2.88 19.80
CA ARG A 98 2.99 -2.90 18.55
C ARG A 98 4.32 -3.64 18.69
N ALA A 99 5.09 -3.32 19.74
CA ALA A 99 6.38 -3.96 19.98
C ALA A 99 6.24 -5.48 20.14
N SER A 100 5.23 -5.92 20.89
CA SER A 100 4.95 -7.33 21.14
C SER A 100 4.51 -8.07 19.87
N VAL A 101 3.57 -7.54 19.10
CA VAL A 101 3.16 -8.21 17.86
C VAL A 101 4.25 -8.17 16.78
N THR A 102 5.07 -7.11 16.73
CA THR A 102 6.25 -7.05 15.84
C THR A 102 7.29 -8.11 16.20
N LYS A 103 7.45 -8.42 17.50
CA LYS A 103 8.27 -9.54 17.97
C LYS A 103 7.72 -10.88 17.47
N LEU A 104 6.41 -11.13 17.56
CA LEU A 104 5.80 -12.33 16.98
C LEU A 104 6.03 -12.41 15.46
N ASN A 105 5.85 -11.30 14.73
CA ASN A 105 6.09 -11.26 13.29
C ASN A 105 7.54 -11.61 12.94
N SER A 106 8.50 -11.11 13.72
CA SER A 106 9.92 -11.43 13.54
C SER A 106 10.19 -12.94 13.75
N LEU A 107 9.51 -13.58 14.71
CA LEU A 107 9.60 -15.03 14.95
C LEU A 107 9.00 -15.83 13.79
N VAL A 108 7.84 -15.42 13.27
CA VAL A 108 7.19 -16.07 12.11
C VAL A 108 8.06 -15.96 10.87
N VAL A 109 8.58 -14.75 10.57
CA VAL A 109 9.49 -14.53 9.44
C VAL A 109 10.76 -15.35 9.59
N SER A 110 11.35 -15.41 10.79
CA SER A 110 12.55 -16.22 11.05
C SER A 110 12.30 -17.71 10.83
N ALA A 111 11.14 -18.24 11.24
CA ALA A 111 10.79 -19.63 11.01
C ALA A 111 10.64 -19.95 9.51
N LEU A 112 10.04 -19.06 8.72
CA LEU A 112 9.92 -19.21 7.27
C LEU A 112 11.29 -19.14 6.58
N LEU A 113 12.14 -18.19 6.96
CA LEU A 113 13.51 -18.07 6.44
C LEU A 113 14.34 -19.32 6.76
N ALA A 114 14.23 -19.85 7.99
CA ALA A 114 14.91 -21.08 8.40
C ALA A 114 14.43 -22.31 7.60
N ALA A 115 13.18 -22.30 7.10
CA ALA A 115 12.64 -23.33 6.22
C ALA A 115 12.97 -23.09 4.73
N GLY A 116 13.73 -22.04 4.39
CA GLY A 116 14.14 -21.72 3.01
C GLY A 116 13.15 -20.86 2.22
N VAL A 117 12.14 -20.27 2.87
CA VAL A 117 11.17 -19.36 2.24
C VAL A 117 11.66 -17.91 2.40
N PRO A 118 11.84 -17.12 1.32
CA PRO A 118 12.29 -15.73 1.38
C PRO A 118 11.17 -14.80 1.86
N ALA A 119 10.86 -14.89 3.15
CA ALA A 119 9.77 -14.16 3.79
C ALA A 119 10.17 -12.74 4.20
N VAL A 120 9.26 -11.79 4.03
CA VAL A 120 9.43 -10.38 4.42
C VAL A 120 8.24 -9.91 5.25
N GLY A 121 8.53 -9.45 6.47
CA GLY A 121 7.52 -8.92 7.39
C GLY A 121 7.02 -7.54 6.97
N LEU A 122 5.71 -7.34 7.00
CA LEU A 122 5.03 -6.07 6.77
C LEU A 122 4.12 -5.75 7.96
N SER A 123 4.43 -4.65 8.67
CA SER A 123 3.57 -4.15 9.74
C SER A 123 2.48 -3.23 9.16
N PRO A 124 1.20 -3.48 9.46
CA PRO A 124 0.13 -2.57 9.05
C PRO A 124 0.20 -1.19 9.71
N CYS A 125 0.78 -1.07 10.90
CA CYS A 125 0.82 0.21 11.59
C CYS A 125 1.72 1.21 10.84
N GLY A 126 1.09 2.28 10.32
CA GLY A 126 1.72 3.32 9.51
C GLY A 126 1.46 3.18 8.00
N THR A 127 1.00 2.02 7.55
CA THR A 127 0.61 1.78 6.13
C THR A 127 -0.89 1.55 5.95
N TRP A 128 -1.61 1.21 7.03
CA TRP A 128 -3.05 1.05 7.08
C TRP A 128 -3.64 2.14 7.98
N THR A 129 -4.78 2.69 7.57
CA THR A 129 -5.50 3.75 8.31
C THR A 129 -6.98 3.41 8.37
N THR A 130 -7.57 3.60 9.54
CA THR A 130 -9.00 3.42 9.76
C THR A 130 -9.67 4.75 10.13
N SER A 131 -10.99 4.81 10.01
CA SER A 131 -11.81 5.88 10.58
C SER A 131 -13.06 5.25 11.18
N ASN A 132 -13.25 5.45 12.48
CA ASN A 132 -14.31 4.80 13.26
C ASN A 132 -14.32 3.27 13.05
N ARG A 133 -13.13 2.65 13.13
CA ARG A 133 -12.89 1.20 12.94
C ARG A 133 -13.18 0.66 11.54
N ARG A 134 -13.45 1.53 10.56
CA ARG A 134 -13.60 1.14 9.15
C ARG A 134 -12.33 1.46 8.39
N LEU A 135 -11.94 0.59 7.47
CA LEU A 135 -10.72 0.76 6.70
C LEU A 135 -10.85 1.90 5.68
N VAL A 136 -9.92 2.87 5.74
CA VAL A 136 -9.85 4.01 4.82
C VAL A 136 -8.70 3.85 3.83
N ALA A 137 -7.53 3.44 4.32
CA ALA A 137 -6.35 3.18 3.53
C ALA A 137 -5.78 1.79 3.85
N ASP A 138 -5.33 1.07 2.84
CA ASP A 138 -4.81 -0.29 2.94
C ASP A 138 -3.39 -0.42 2.36
N GLY A 139 -2.59 -1.32 2.93
CA GLY A 139 -1.23 -1.61 2.48
C GLY A 139 -1.13 -2.79 1.51
N CYS A 140 -2.20 -3.17 0.81
CA CYS A 140 -2.19 -4.36 -0.07
C CYS A 140 -1.18 -4.22 -1.22
N GLY A 141 -0.92 -2.99 -1.68
CA GLY A 141 0.05 -2.71 -2.74
C GLY A 141 1.48 -3.13 -2.36
N ALA A 142 1.87 -2.94 -1.08
CA ALA A 142 3.20 -3.36 -0.60
C ALA A 142 3.34 -4.89 -0.61
N ALA A 143 2.31 -5.61 -0.19
CA ALA A 143 2.28 -7.07 -0.24
C ALA A 143 2.36 -7.58 -1.70
N ALA A 144 1.58 -6.97 -2.61
CA ALA A 144 1.61 -7.32 -4.02
C ALA A 144 2.97 -7.06 -4.68
N ALA A 145 3.64 -5.96 -4.34
CA ALA A 145 4.96 -5.62 -4.87
C ALA A 145 6.04 -6.62 -4.44
N LEU A 146 6.03 -7.02 -3.16
CA LEU A 146 6.95 -8.05 -2.66
C LEU A 146 6.70 -9.41 -3.33
N LEU A 147 5.44 -9.79 -3.50
CA LEU A 147 5.08 -11.02 -4.19
C LEU A 147 5.55 -10.99 -5.66
N ALA A 148 5.37 -9.87 -6.36
CA ALA A 148 5.86 -9.68 -7.72
C ALA A 148 7.40 -9.73 -7.83
N ALA A 149 8.11 -9.39 -6.75
CA ALA A 149 9.56 -9.50 -6.66
C ALA A 149 10.05 -10.92 -6.31
N GLY A 150 9.16 -11.90 -6.17
CA GLY A 150 9.52 -13.28 -5.81
C GLY A 150 9.72 -13.50 -4.30
N LEU A 151 9.25 -12.58 -3.46
CA LEU A 151 9.32 -12.67 -2.00
C LEU A 151 7.97 -13.09 -1.42
N VAL A 152 7.95 -13.65 -0.21
CA VAL A 152 6.72 -14.03 0.49
C VAL A 152 6.37 -12.96 1.54
N PRO A 153 5.32 -12.14 1.32
CA PRO A 153 4.93 -11.12 2.29
C PRO A 153 4.25 -11.75 3.51
N VAL A 154 4.62 -11.28 4.71
CA VAL A 154 4.05 -11.73 5.99
C VAL A 154 3.45 -10.52 6.70
N LEU A 155 2.12 -10.46 6.78
CA LEU A 155 1.39 -9.43 7.52
C LEU A 155 0.89 -9.98 8.86
N HIS A 156 0.44 -9.09 9.73
CA HIS A 156 -0.13 -9.48 11.02
C HIS A 156 -1.24 -8.53 11.46
N GLY A 157 -2.14 -9.00 12.32
CA GLY A 157 -3.04 -8.08 13.04
C GLY A 157 -2.22 -7.10 13.88
N ASP A 158 -2.62 -5.83 13.96
CA ASP A 158 -1.80 -4.77 14.58
C ASP A 158 -2.68 -3.65 15.16
N CYS A 159 -2.10 -2.80 16.00
CA CYS A 159 -2.72 -1.52 16.35
C CYS A 159 -2.45 -0.50 15.24
N VAL A 160 -3.45 0.28 14.85
CA VAL A 160 -3.33 1.27 13.76
C VAL A 160 -3.89 2.62 14.18
N LEU A 161 -3.49 3.67 13.47
CA LEU A 161 -4.08 4.99 13.66
C LEU A 161 -5.50 5.02 13.08
N ASP A 162 -6.40 5.63 13.85
CA ASP A 162 -7.79 5.85 13.46
C ASP A 162 -8.06 7.35 13.41
N GLU A 163 -8.64 7.85 12.32
CA GLU A 163 -8.91 9.28 12.15
C GLU A 163 -9.94 9.82 13.15
N SER A 164 -10.92 9.00 13.53
CA SER A 164 -12.02 9.39 14.43
C SER A 164 -11.69 9.08 15.90
N LEU A 165 -11.15 7.89 16.17
CA LEU A 165 -10.88 7.39 17.53
C LEU A 165 -9.44 7.68 17.98
N GLY A 166 -8.57 8.13 17.09
CA GLY A 166 -7.13 8.30 17.28
C GLY A 166 -6.34 7.00 17.05
N CYS A 167 -6.81 5.87 17.58
CA CYS A 167 -6.24 4.55 17.31
C CYS A 167 -7.29 3.44 17.43
N THR A 168 -7.02 2.29 16.85
CA THR A 168 -7.83 1.07 17.04
C THR A 168 -7.02 -0.19 16.73
N ILE A 169 -7.66 -1.36 16.79
CA ILE A 169 -7.08 -2.65 16.42
C ILE A 169 -7.54 -3.03 15.01
N LEU A 170 -6.57 -3.32 14.13
CA LEU A 170 -6.78 -3.92 12.83
C LEU A 170 -6.58 -5.44 12.95
N SER A 171 -7.67 -6.21 12.85
CA SER A 171 -7.59 -7.67 12.94
C SER A 171 -6.93 -8.27 11.69
N GLY A 172 -6.28 -9.43 11.85
CA GLY A 172 -5.75 -10.17 10.71
C GLY A 172 -6.85 -10.64 9.75
N ASP A 173 -8.08 -10.79 10.22
CA ASP A 173 -9.22 -11.16 9.37
C ASP A 173 -9.63 -10.02 8.45
N LEU A 174 -9.70 -8.79 8.98
CA LEU A 174 -9.98 -7.62 8.15
C LEU A 174 -8.89 -7.41 7.09
N ILE A 175 -7.63 -7.72 7.43
CA ILE A 175 -6.52 -7.73 6.46
C ILE A 175 -6.76 -8.77 5.35
N ILE A 176 -7.13 -10.01 5.70
CA ILE A 176 -7.46 -11.06 4.72
C ILE A 176 -8.62 -10.62 3.82
N THR A 177 -9.73 -10.16 4.41
CA THR A 177 -10.90 -9.68 3.65
C THR A 177 -10.51 -8.59 2.67
N ARG A 178 -9.66 -7.65 3.09
CA ARG A 178 -9.19 -6.58 2.20
C ARG A 178 -8.27 -7.10 1.08
N LEU A 179 -7.35 -8.01 1.40
CA LEU A 179 -6.49 -8.66 0.40
C LEU A 179 -7.34 -9.45 -0.61
N CYS A 180 -8.41 -10.12 -0.18
CA CYS A 180 -9.33 -10.83 -1.06
C CYS A 180 -10.02 -9.88 -2.05
N GLN A 181 -10.55 -8.76 -1.55
CA GLN A 181 -11.20 -7.75 -2.39
C GLN A 181 -10.26 -7.14 -3.43
N ARG A 182 -8.98 -6.92 -3.06
CA ARG A 182 -7.97 -6.28 -3.91
C ARG A 182 -7.30 -7.25 -4.90
N LEU A 183 -6.91 -8.43 -4.43
CA LEU A 183 -6.07 -9.37 -5.19
C LEU A 183 -6.86 -10.52 -5.82
N ARG A 184 -8.09 -10.76 -5.37
CA ARG A 184 -8.97 -11.86 -5.83
C ARG A 184 -8.23 -13.21 -5.93
N PRO A 185 -7.63 -13.67 -4.81
CA PRO A 185 -6.92 -14.93 -4.77
C PRO A 185 -7.86 -16.11 -5.11
N PRO A 186 -7.38 -17.15 -5.82
CA PRO A 186 -8.19 -18.32 -6.13
C PRO A 186 -8.47 -19.17 -4.89
N LEU A 187 -7.60 -19.07 -3.88
CA LEU A 187 -7.62 -19.88 -2.67
C LEU A 187 -7.23 -19.03 -1.46
N VAL A 188 -8.02 -19.17 -0.40
CA VAL A 188 -7.78 -18.58 0.92
C VAL A 188 -7.84 -19.67 1.96
N VAL A 189 -6.83 -19.70 2.83
CA VAL A 189 -6.62 -20.80 3.77
C VAL A 189 -6.53 -20.24 5.18
N PHE A 190 -7.35 -20.76 6.08
CA PHE A 190 -7.31 -20.44 7.49
C PHE A 190 -6.74 -21.63 8.25
N LEU A 191 -5.51 -21.50 8.75
CA LEU A 191 -4.88 -22.48 9.62
C LEU A 191 -5.18 -22.12 11.07
N THR A 192 -6.00 -22.95 11.73
CA THR A 192 -6.54 -22.68 13.06
C THR A 192 -6.05 -23.71 14.09
N ASN A 193 -6.45 -23.58 15.34
CA ASN A 193 -6.10 -24.54 16.40
C ASN A 193 -7.02 -25.77 16.44
N VAL A 194 -7.95 -25.90 15.49
CA VAL A 194 -8.94 -26.98 15.37
C VAL A 194 -8.99 -27.45 13.92
N ASP A 195 -9.57 -28.64 13.67
CA ASP A 195 -9.55 -29.27 12.35
C ASP A 195 -10.38 -28.52 11.29
N GLY A 196 -11.39 -27.76 11.72
CA GLY A 196 -12.21 -26.92 10.84
C GLY A 196 -13.34 -26.26 11.61
N ILE A 197 -14.45 -25.98 10.93
CA ILE A 197 -15.67 -25.48 11.56
C ILE A 197 -16.47 -26.66 12.09
N PHE A 198 -16.89 -26.58 13.34
CA PHE A 198 -17.77 -27.56 13.97
C PHE A 198 -19.18 -26.98 14.15
N ASP A 199 -20.18 -27.86 14.26
CA ASP A 199 -21.58 -27.48 14.54
C ASP A 199 -21.78 -26.88 15.94
N ARG A 200 -20.87 -27.20 16.86
CA ARG A 200 -20.78 -26.72 18.25
C ARG A 200 -19.31 -26.66 18.68
N PRO A 201 -18.97 -26.19 19.88
CA PRO A 201 -17.59 -26.21 20.35
C PRO A 201 -16.95 -27.61 20.25
N PRO A 202 -15.74 -27.73 19.68
CA PRO A 202 -15.10 -29.03 19.44
C PRO A 202 -14.75 -29.78 20.73
N GLU A 203 -14.75 -29.10 21.88
CA GLU A 203 -14.55 -29.70 23.19
C GLU A 203 -15.81 -30.43 23.71
N GLU A 204 -16.98 -30.15 23.13
CA GLU A 204 -18.24 -30.78 23.55
C GLU A 204 -18.41 -32.18 22.93
N PRO A 205 -18.85 -33.18 23.71
CA PRO A 205 -19.15 -34.50 23.19
C PRO A 205 -20.20 -34.45 22.06
N GLY A 206 -19.89 -35.11 20.94
CA GLY A 206 -20.77 -35.17 19.78
C GLY A 206 -20.65 -33.98 18.82
N ALA A 207 -19.65 -33.11 18.98
CA ALA A 207 -19.34 -32.08 17.99
C ALA A 207 -18.99 -32.70 16.63
N GLN A 208 -19.64 -32.23 15.58
CA GLN A 208 -19.48 -32.73 14.22
C GLN A 208 -18.76 -31.69 13.37
N LEU A 209 -17.77 -32.16 12.61
CA LEU A 209 -17.03 -31.33 11.65
C LEU A 209 -17.91 -31.05 10.42
N ILE A 210 -18.01 -29.76 10.09
CA ILE A 210 -18.57 -29.30 8.82
C ILE A 210 -17.49 -29.43 7.76
N THR A 211 -17.72 -30.26 6.76
CA THR A 211 -16.73 -30.53 5.70
C THR A 211 -16.89 -29.57 4.53
N ARG A 212 -18.11 -29.11 4.26
CA ARG A 212 -18.41 -28.28 3.10
C ARG A 212 -19.37 -27.14 3.42
N LEU A 213 -19.04 -25.97 2.91
CA LEU A 213 -19.89 -24.77 2.90
C LEU A 213 -20.21 -24.38 1.46
N GLU A 214 -21.49 -24.29 1.13
CA GLU A 214 -21.97 -23.75 -0.13
C GLU A 214 -22.57 -22.37 0.10
N VAL A 215 -22.04 -21.36 -0.56
CA VAL A 215 -22.43 -19.95 -0.32
C VAL A 215 -23.24 -19.43 -1.50
N ASP A 216 -24.43 -18.91 -1.23
CA ASP A 216 -25.29 -18.31 -2.25
C ASP A 216 -24.82 -16.87 -2.54
N ARG A 217 -24.59 -16.56 -3.82
CA ARG A 217 -23.97 -15.27 -4.23
C ARG A 217 -24.94 -14.09 -4.30
N GLU A 218 -26.26 -14.31 -4.23
CA GLU A 218 -27.28 -13.29 -4.54
C GLU A 218 -28.14 -12.84 -3.33
N GLN A 219 -27.93 -13.35 -2.11
CA GLN A 219 -28.63 -12.77 -0.96
C GLN A 219 -27.99 -11.43 -0.57
N GLU A 220 -28.64 -10.33 -0.97
CA GLU A 220 -28.36 -8.98 -0.48
C GLU A 220 -28.47 -8.92 1.05
N GLU A 221 -27.51 -8.23 1.66
CA GLU A 221 -27.41 -8.01 3.10
C GLU A 221 -28.69 -7.37 3.66
N GLN A 222 -29.41 -8.07 4.55
CA GLN A 222 -30.26 -7.38 5.52
C GLN A 222 -29.40 -7.00 6.73
N PRO A 223 -29.41 -5.72 7.17
CA PRO A 223 -28.65 -5.30 8.34
C PRO A 223 -29.20 -5.97 9.60
N MET A 224 -28.34 -6.70 10.32
CA MET A 224 -28.67 -7.29 11.63
C MET A 224 -28.99 -6.18 12.65
N LEU A 225 -30.26 -6.05 13.00
CA LEU A 225 -30.68 -5.57 14.32
C LEU A 225 -30.44 -6.68 15.33
N VAL A 226 -29.47 -6.49 16.22
CA VAL A 226 -29.25 -7.38 17.36
C VAL A 226 -30.37 -7.14 18.37
N SER A 227 -31.43 -7.94 18.32
CA SER A 227 -32.37 -8.04 19.44
C SER A 227 -31.82 -9.06 20.44
N SER A 228 -31.42 -8.58 21.62
CA SER A 228 -31.23 -9.41 22.81
C SER A 228 -32.59 -10.00 23.20
N GLY A 229 -32.82 -11.27 22.89
CA GLY A 229 -34.05 -11.98 23.20
C GLY A 229 -33.88 -13.49 23.10
N SER A 230 -34.19 -14.17 24.19
CA SER A 230 -34.14 -15.62 24.39
C SER A 230 -35.00 -16.42 23.41
N GLY A 231 -34.45 -17.53 22.90
CA GLY A 231 -35.20 -18.68 22.39
C GLY A 231 -35.70 -18.57 20.95
N GLY A 232 -34.94 -19.14 20.01
CA GLY A 232 -35.38 -19.33 18.63
C GLY A 232 -34.49 -20.32 17.89
N SER A 233 -34.99 -21.55 17.69
CA SER A 233 -34.43 -22.55 16.76
C SER A 233 -34.65 -22.05 15.34
N GLY A 234 -33.65 -21.38 14.78
CA GLY A 234 -33.64 -20.93 13.39
C GLY A 234 -32.44 -21.53 12.68
N GLY A 235 -32.69 -22.57 11.89
CA GLY A 235 -31.66 -23.07 10.98
C GLY A 235 -31.30 -22.03 9.92
N GLY A 236 -30.12 -22.18 9.31
CA GLY A 236 -29.36 -21.20 8.50
C GLY A 236 -30.06 -20.41 7.37
N ALA A 237 -31.39 -20.43 7.27
CA ALA A 237 -32.20 -19.46 6.55
C ALA A 237 -31.97 -18.04 7.13
N GLY A 238 -31.03 -17.31 6.51
CA GLY A 238 -30.72 -15.92 6.85
C GLY A 238 -29.23 -15.58 6.79
N LEU A 239 -28.34 -16.58 6.71
CA LEU A 239 -26.88 -16.36 6.72
C LEU A 239 -26.20 -16.51 5.34
N GLY A 240 -26.96 -16.82 4.28
CA GLY A 240 -26.43 -16.90 2.91
C GLY A 240 -25.54 -18.11 2.60
N PHE A 241 -25.58 -19.18 3.41
CA PHE A 241 -24.82 -20.41 3.16
C PHE A 241 -25.56 -21.69 3.60
N THR A 242 -25.18 -22.82 3.01
CA THR A 242 -25.58 -24.18 3.39
C THR A 242 -24.36 -24.97 3.87
N ALA A 243 -24.44 -25.59 5.04
CA ALA A 243 -23.36 -26.39 5.64
C ALA A 243 -23.65 -27.89 5.54
N PHE A 244 -22.61 -28.69 5.27
CA PHE A 244 -22.70 -30.14 5.15
C PHE A 244 -21.70 -30.85 6.08
N ASN A 245 -22.13 -31.96 6.67
CA ASN A 245 -21.27 -32.83 7.50
C ASN A 245 -20.47 -33.84 6.65
N GLN A 246 -19.71 -34.72 7.30
CA GLN A 246 -18.93 -35.78 6.63
C GLN A 246 -19.79 -36.78 5.82
N LEU A 247 -21.06 -36.97 6.19
CA LEU A 247 -22.01 -37.84 5.49
C LEU A 247 -22.70 -37.14 4.32
N GLY A 248 -22.45 -35.85 4.10
CA GLY A 248 -23.10 -35.04 3.07
C GLY A 248 -24.50 -34.55 3.47
N GLU A 249 -24.87 -34.66 4.75
CA GLU A 249 -26.15 -34.20 5.26
C GLU A 249 -26.09 -32.72 5.62
N VAL A 250 -27.21 -32.01 5.42
CA VAL A 250 -27.32 -30.59 5.74
C VAL A 250 -27.36 -30.39 7.26
N VAL A 251 -26.46 -29.55 7.76
CA VAL A 251 -26.41 -29.18 9.19
C VAL A 251 -27.38 -28.02 9.41
N HIS A 252 -28.50 -28.30 10.09
CA HIS A 252 -29.57 -27.31 10.28
C HIS A 252 -29.37 -26.38 11.47
N SER A 253 -28.55 -26.70 12.48
CA SER A 253 -28.29 -25.79 13.62
C SER A 253 -26.81 -25.68 13.92
N LEU A 254 -26.33 -24.44 14.06
CA LEU A 254 -24.97 -24.11 14.50
C LEU A 254 -25.07 -23.47 15.87
N THR A 255 -24.60 -24.16 16.90
CA THR A 255 -24.61 -23.66 18.27
C THR A 255 -23.37 -22.82 18.49
N THR A 256 -23.53 -21.50 18.48
CA THR A 256 -22.42 -20.57 18.72
C THR A 256 -22.32 -20.30 20.22
N SER A 257 -21.42 -20.99 20.93
CA SER A 257 -21.01 -20.49 22.24
C SER A 257 -19.94 -19.41 22.04
N CYS A 258 -20.27 -18.18 22.38
CA CYS A 258 -19.24 -17.20 22.71
C CYS A 258 -18.71 -17.62 24.08
N ALA A 259 -17.63 -18.40 24.13
CA ALA A 259 -16.88 -18.52 25.38
C ALA A 259 -16.60 -17.09 25.86
N ALA A 260 -16.86 -16.80 27.14
CA ALA A 260 -16.85 -15.46 27.76
C ALA A 260 -15.50 -14.69 27.69
N HIS A 261 -14.54 -15.23 26.94
CA HIS A 261 -13.16 -14.80 26.83
C HIS A 261 -12.71 -14.57 25.37
N ASP A 262 -13.57 -14.80 24.37
CA ASP A 262 -13.26 -14.57 22.96
C ASP A 262 -13.70 -13.17 22.50
N THR A 263 -12.76 -12.22 22.50
CA THR A 263 -13.01 -10.82 22.09
C THR A 263 -13.07 -10.62 20.57
N THR A 264 -13.02 -11.70 19.77
CA THR A 264 -12.99 -11.64 18.29
C THR A 264 -14.23 -12.23 17.58
N GLY A 265 -15.32 -12.51 18.31
CA GLY A 265 -16.62 -12.85 17.69
C GLY A 265 -16.90 -14.34 17.44
N GLY A 266 -16.06 -15.24 17.97
CA GLY A 266 -16.33 -16.68 18.02
C GLY A 266 -16.35 -17.40 16.67
N VAL A 267 -17.03 -18.55 16.60
CA VAL A 267 -17.16 -19.40 15.39
C VAL A 267 -17.96 -18.67 14.29
N LEU A 268 -18.98 -17.88 14.67
CA LEU A 268 -19.86 -17.18 13.73
C LEU A 268 -19.09 -16.16 12.86
N THR A 269 -18.21 -15.38 13.47
CA THR A 269 -17.39 -14.41 12.73
C THR A 269 -16.45 -15.09 11.74
N LYS A 270 -15.84 -16.23 12.11
CA LYS A 270 -15.01 -17.02 11.20
C LYS A 270 -15.81 -17.59 10.03
N ILE A 271 -17.05 -18.03 10.28
CA ILE A 271 -17.96 -18.49 9.22
C ILE A 271 -18.31 -17.33 8.29
N GLN A 272 -18.71 -16.17 8.85
CA GLN A 272 -19.03 -14.98 8.06
C GLN A 272 -17.84 -14.53 7.20
N GLU A 273 -16.63 -14.54 7.75
CA GLU A 273 -15.41 -14.23 7.00
C GLU A 273 -15.17 -15.24 5.87
N ALA A 274 -15.29 -16.54 6.14
CA ALA A 274 -15.19 -17.58 5.11
C ALA A 274 -16.27 -17.42 4.02
N VAL A 275 -17.48 -17.03 4.41
CA VAL A 275 -18.60 -16.74 3.51
C VAL A 275 -18.31 -15.54 2.62
N GLU A 276 -17.85 -14.43 3.19
CA GLU A 276 -17.51 -13.22 2.45
C GLU A 276 -16.36 -13.45 1.45
N VAL A 277 -15.35 -14.23 1.84
CA VAL A 277 -14.28 -14.63 0.93
C VAL A 277 -14.80 -15.54 -0.20
N ALA A 278 -15.70 -16.48 0.13
CA ALA A 278 -16.31 -17.36 -0.87
C ALA A 278 -17.23 -16.60 -1.85
N LYS A 279 -17.94 -15.56 -1.38
CA LYS A 279 -18.73 -14.65 -2.24
C LYS A 279 -17.85 -13.87 -3.21
N ALA A 280 -16.67 -13.44 -2.77
CA ALA A 280 -15.67 -12.77 -3.61
C ALA A 280 -15.07 -13.67 -4.72
N GLY A 281 -15.43 -14.96 -4.73
CA GLY A 281 -15.17 -15.88 -5.83
C GLY A 281 -13.99 -16.83 -5.62
N GLY A 282 -13.30 -16.76 -4.47
CA GLY A 282 -12.23 -17.67 -4.09
C GLY A 282 -12.74 -18.94 -3.40
N GLU A 283 -11.99 -20.02 -3.51
CA GLU A 283 -12.16 -21.20 -2.65
C GLU A 283 -11.62 -20.88 -1.24
N VAL A 284 -12.33 -21.30 -0.21
CA VAL A 284 -11.87 -21.17 1.19
C VAL A 284 -11.60 -22.55 1.77
N ARG A 285 -10.49 -22.70 2.48
CA ARG A 285 -10.17 -23.93 3.22
C ARG A 285 -9.81 -23.59 4.66
N ILE A 286 -10.28 -24.40 5.59
CA ILE A 286 -10.00 -24.26 7.02
C ILE A 286 -9.46 -25.60 7.50
N ALA A 287 -8.29 -25.58 8.13
CA ALA A 287 -7.59 -26.77 8.62
C ALA A 287 -6.84 -26.47 9.92
N ARG A 288 -6.41 -27.53 10.62
CA ARG A 288 -5.54 -27.40 11.81
C ARG A 288 -4.13 -27.01 11.42
N ALA A 289 -3.61 -25.93 11.99
CA ALA A 289 -2.24 -25.48 11.83
C ALA A 289 -1.24 -26.55 12.32
N GLY A 290 -0.21 -26.82 11.52
CA GLY A 290 0.82 -27.82 11.83
C GLY A 290 0.36 -29.29 11.79
N GLY A 291 -0.92 -29.54 11.49
CA GLY A 291 -1.47 -30.88 11.28
C GLY A 291 -1.16 -31.45 9.88
N PRO A 292 -1.42 -32.74 9.63
CA PRO A 292 -1.08 -33.40 8.37
C PRO A 292 -1.79 -32.80 7.15
N ASP A 293 -3.01 -32.28 7.35
CA ASP A 293 -3.87 -31.75 6.28
C ASP A 293 -3.58 -30.30 5.89
N ALA A 294 -2.72 -29.58 6.65
CA ALA A 294 -2.45 -28.16 6.42
C ALA A 294 -1.66 -27.90 5.13
N ALA A 295 -0.73 -28.78 4.76
CA ALA A 295 -0.01 -28.66 3.49
C ALA A 295 -0.95 -28.80 2.29
N ALA A 296 -1.85 -29.79 2.33
CA ALA A 296 -2.88 -30.00 1.31
C ALA A 296 -3.86 -28.81 1.26
N ALA A 297 -4.24 -28.27 2.42
CA ALA A 297 -5.09 -27.09 2.49
C ALA A 297 -4.44 -25.87 1.80
N CYS A 298 -3.12 -25.69 1.96
CA CYS A 298 -2.38 -24.57 1.38
C CYS A 298 -2.01 -24.74 -0.10
N SER A 299 -2.13 -25.95 -0.67
CA SER A 299 -1.90 -26.18 -2.09
C SER A 299 -3.14 -25.83 -2.94
N PRO A 300 -3.00 -25.17 -4.11
CA PRO A 300 -4.12 -24.97 -5.04
C PRO A 300 -4.65 -26.26 -5.68
N ASP A 301 -3.96 -27.39 -5.50
CA ASP A 301 -4.36 -28.69 -6.03
C ASP A 301 -5.66 -29.21 -5.38
N PRO A 302 -6.36 -30.17 -6.03
CA PRO A 302 -7.50 -30.85 -5.42
C PRO A 302 -7.12 -31.51 -4.10
N LEU A 303 -8.05 -31.47 -3.14
CA LEU A 303 -7.84 -32.08 -1.83
C LEU A 303 -7.77 -33.61 -1.95
N PRO A 304 -6.85 -34.27 -1.23
CA PRO A 304 -6.73 -35.72 -1.28
C PRO A 304 -7.94 -36.42 -0.62
N PRO A 305 -8.22 -37.68 -0.99
CA PRO A 305 -9.22 -38.48 -0.29
C PRO A 305 -8.89 -38.59 1.20
N GLY A 306 -9.89 -38.40 2.06
CA GLY A 306 -9.70 -38.44 3.52
C GLY A 306 -9.13 -37.16 4.14
N TRP A 307 -8.98 -36.08 3.36
CA TRP A 307 -8.59 -34.78 3.90
C TRP A 307 -9.55 -34.32 5.00
N VAL A 308 -9.00 -33.87 6.11
CA VAL A 308 -9.78 -33.39 7.26
C VAL A 308 -9.76 -31.86 7.32
N GLY A 309 -10.94 -31.27 7.13
CA GLY A 309 -11.17 -29.84 7.35
C GLY A 309 -12.47 -29.35 6.73
N THR A 310 -12.62 -28.04 6.62
CA THR A 310 -13.79 -27.39 6.01
C THR A 310 -13.43 -26.71 4.70
N GLN A 311 -14.17 -26.99 3.62
CA GLN A 311 -14.02 -26.35 2.32
C GLN A 311 -15.26 -25.50 1.99
N GLY A 312 -15.06 -24.23 1.64
CA GLY A 312 -16.12 -23.31 1.22
C GLY A 312 -16.00 -22.92 -0.26
N LYS A 313 -17.12 -22.94 -0.99
CA LYS A 313 -17.22 -22.44 -2.38
C LYS A 313 -18.54 -21.72 -2.61
N GLY A 314 -18.52 -20.64 -3.39
CA GLY A 314 -19.73 -19.97 -3.85
C GLY A 314 -20.47 -20.79 -4.93
N ARG A 315 -21.80 -20.96 -4.78
CA ARG A 315 -22.68 -21.61 -5.77
C ARG A 315 -22.76 -20.78 -7.06
N ARG A 316 -22.70 -21.47 -8.20
CA ARG A 316 -23.17 -20.95 -9.50
C ARG A 316 -24.63 -21.38 -9.67
N MET A 317 -25.57 -20.46 -9.84
CA MET A 317 -26.87 -20.84 -10.40
C MET A 317 -26.71 -21.14 -11.89
N HIS A 318 -27.32 -22.24 -12.34
CA HIS A 318 -27.48 -22.56 -13.75
C HIS A 318 -28.34 -21.49 -14.44
N ARG A 319 -27.69 -20.47 -15.00
CA ARG A 319 -28.27 -19.63 -16.06
C ARG A 319 -27.19 -19.36 -17.10
N GLY A 320 -27.24 -20.14 -18.18
CA GLY A 320 -26.90 -19.80 -19.56
C GLY A 320 -25.60 -19.07 -19.92
N ASP A 321 -24.65 -18.83 -19.01
CA ASP A 321 -23.38 -18.18 -19.34
C ASP A 321 -22.20 -19.16 -19.23
N ASP A 322 -21.93 -19.80 -20.36
CA ASP A 322 -20.75 -20.62 -20.69
C ASP A 322 -19.47 -19.77 -20.75
N ARG A 323 -19.18 -19.02 -19.68
CA ARG A 323 -17.95 -18.21 -19.56
C ARG A 323 -16.96 -18.72 -18.51
N ALA A 324 -17.26 -19.78 -17.74
CA ALA A 324 -16.28 -20.40 -16.84
C ALA A 324 -15.74 -21.77 -17.29
N ALA A 325 -16.17 -22.29 -18.44
CA ALA A 325 -15.51 -23.45 -19.04
C ALA A 325 -14.08 -23.13 -19.54
N GLN A 326 -13.64 -21.87 -19.54
CA GLN A 326 -12.33 -21.42 -20.03
C GLN A 326 -11.13 -21.67 -19.09
N TRP A 327 -11.34 -22.20 -17.88
CA TRP A 327 -10.26 -22.35 -16.89
C TRP A 327 -9.45 -23.66 -17.00
N ARG A 328 -9.73 -24.51 -18.01
CA ARG A 328 -8.96 -25.75 -18.25
C ARG A 328 -7.74 -25.58 -19.15
N ASP A 329 -7.68 -24.52 -19.95
CA ASP A 329 -6.66 -24.38 -21.00
C ASP A 329 -5.89 -23.06 -20.90
N GLY A 330 -5.16 -22.84 -19.81
CA GLY A 330 -3.93 -22.01 -19.73
C GLY A 330 -3.83 -20.67 -20.47
N ARG A 331 -4.92 -20.07 -20.94
CA ARG A 331 -4.95 -18.87 -21.77
C ARG A 331 -5.45 -17.69 -20.93
N PRO A 332 -4.70 -16.58 -20.91
CA PRO A 332 -5.08 -15.42 -20.11
C PRO A 332 -6.34 -14.75 -20.67
N PHE A 333 -7.18 -14.30 -19.74
CA PHE A 333 -8.32 -13.45 -20.01
C PHE A 333 -7.81 -12.11 -20.56
N THR A 334 -8.14 -11.77 -21.81
CA THR A 334 -7.94 -10.43 -22.34
C THR A 334 -8.99 -9.50 -21.72
N ALA A 335 -8.65 -8.92 -20.57
CA ALA A 335 -9.36 -7.76 -20.06
C ALA A 335 -9.09 -6.58 -21.01
N ALA A 336 -10.17 -5.89 -21.41
CA ALA A 336 -10.09 -4.61 -22.09
C ALA A 336 -9.21 -3.61 -21.29
N PRO A 337 -8.46 -2.73 -21.96
CA PRO A 337 -7.33 -2.05 -21.35
C PRO A 337 -7.81 -1.06 -20.29
N LYS A 338 -7.44 -1.30 -19.04
CA LYS A 338 -7.39 -0.28 -18.00
C LYS A 338 -6.01 -0.32 -17.35
N HIS A 339 -5.20 0.59 -17.85
CA HIS A 339 -3.91 1.14 -17.43
C HIS A 339 -2.97 0.26 -16.58
N GLY A 340 -1.81 0.00 -17.19
CA GLY A 340 -0.72 -0.82 -16.68
C GLY A 340 -0.03 -0.31 -15.42
N HIS A 341 0.60 -1.26 -14.74
CA HIS A 341 1.43 -1.12 -13.55
C HIS A 341 2.84 -0.61 -13.86
N HIS A 342 3.41 0.17 -12.93
CA HIS A 342 4.86 0.33 -12.76
C HIS A 342 5.23 0.40 -11.26
N ILE A 343 6.29 -0.30 -10.86
CA ILE A 343 7.07 -0.16 -9.60
C ILE A 343 8.11 0.95 -9.85
N PRO A 344 8.59 1.79 -8.88
CA PRO A 344 8.59 1.66 -7.42
C PRO A 344 7.81 2.75 -6.68
N THR A 345 7.31 2.43 -5.47
CA THR A 345 6.77 3.37 -4.46
C THR A 345 6.20 4.65 -5.07
N MET A 346 5.12 4.52 -5.83
CA MET A 346 4.47 5.67 -6.41
C MET A 346 3.65 6.32 -5.31
N LEU A 347 4.14 7.47 -4.84
CA LEU A 347 3.33 8.45 -4.13
C LEU A 347 1.98 8.54 -4.83
N SER A 348 0.88 8.48 -4.08
CA SER A 348 -0.47 8.67 -4.60
C SER A 348 -0.53 9.90 -5.51
N GLN A 349 -1.51 9.98 -6.40
CA GLN A 349 -1.59 11.11 -7.32
C GLN A 349 -1.60 12.47 -6.57
N ALA A 350 -2.21 12.51 -5.39
CA ALA A 350 -2.15 13.64 -4.47
C ALA A 350 -0.75 13.87 -3.89
N GLU A 351 -0.07 12.83 -3.39
CA GLU A 351 1.29 12.95 -2.85
C GLU A 351 2.32 13.32 -3.93
N SER A 352 2.18 12.83 -5.16
CA SER A 352 3.03 13.24 -6.30
C SER A 352 2.77 14.68 -6.72
N ASN A 353 1.52 15.16 -6.64
CA ASN A 353 1.19 16.57 -6.85
C ASN A 353 1.84 17.44 -5.77
N ILE A 354 1.79 17.01 -4.50
CA ILE A 354 2.45 17.73 -3.40
C ILE A 354 3.96 17.74 -3.61
N LEU A 355 4.57 16.61 -3.96
CA LEU A 355 6.02 16.52 -4.18
C LEU A 355 6.47 17.44 -5.31
N VAL A 356 5.77 17.47 -6.44
CA VAL A 356 6.13 18.39 -7.54
C VAL A 356 5.93 19.85 -7.14
N CYS A 357 4.86 20.19 -6.42
CA CYS A 357 4.66 21.55 -5.92
C CYS A 357 5.79 21.99 -4.97
N VAL A 358 6.18 21.13 -4.03
CA VAL A 358 7.31 21.39 -3.12
C VAL A 358 8.61 21.54 -3.91
N GLY A 359 8.91 20.60 -4.81
CA GLY A 359 10.10 20.65 -5.66
C GLY A 359 10.18 21.92 -6.53
N LEU A 360 9.03 22.39 -7.03
CA LEU A 360 8.92 23.64 -7.76
C LEU A 360 9.17 24.88 -6.88
N ALA A 361 8.71 24.86 -5.63
CA ALA A 361 8.83 26.00 -4.71
C ALA A 361 10.24 26.15 -4.09
N LEU A 362 10.99 25.07 -3.90
CA LEU A 362 12.28 25.06 -3.18
C LEU A 362 13.30 26.12 -3.66
N PRO A 363 13.58 26.29 -4.98
CA PRO A 363 14.49 27.34 -5.43
C PRO A 363 14.00 28.74 -5.02
N HIS A 364 12.70 29.00 -5.08
CA HIS A 364 12.13 30.31 -4.76
C HIS A 364 12.24 30.61 -3.26
N PHE A 365 12.09 29.60 -2.40
CA PHE A 365 12.36 29.74 -0.97
C PHE A 365 13.83 30.04 -0.67
N LEU A 366 14.76 29.43 -1.40
CA LEU A 366 16.18 29.78 -1.28
C LEU A 366 16.41 31.25 -1.65
N TYR A 367 15.90 31.70 -2.80
CA TYR A 367 16.02 33.10 -3.23
C TYR A 367 15.41 34.05 -2.19
N ALA A 368 14.23 33.73 -1.65
CA ALA A 368 13.61 34.49 -0.56
C ALA A 368 14.48 34.51 0.72
N ALA A 369 15.04 33.37 1.11
CA ALA A 369 15.90 33.28 2.30
C ALA A 369 17.16 34.14 2.16
N ILE A 370 17.81 34.12 0.99
CA ILE A 370 18.96 34.99 0.70
C ILE A 370 18.54 36.46 0.67
N TRP A 371 17.36 36.75 0.10
CA TRP A 371 16.84 38.11 -0.01
C TRP A 371 16.57 38.75 1.36
N PHE A 372 15.91 38.02 2.27
CA PHE A 372 15.51 38.53 3.58
C PHE A 372 16.58 38.37 4.66
N PHE A 373 17.42 37.32 4.58
CA PHE A 373 18.41 36.99 5.61
C PHE A 373 19.83 36.86 5.06
N PRO A 374 20.35 37.84 4.28
CA PRO A 374 21.68 37.72 3.67
C PRO A 374 22.79 37.61 4.70
N GLN A 375 22.63 38.23 5.88
CA GLN A 375 23.64 38.21 6.95
C GLN A 375 23.87 36.80 7.52
N LEU A 376 22.79 36.02 7.70
CA LEU A 376 22.90 34.64 8.16
C LEU A 376 23.66 33.78 7.14
N TRP A 377 23.38 33.99 5.86
CA TRP A 377 24.07 33.28 4.78
C TRP A 377 25.56 33.65 4.73
N MET A 378 25.88 34.95 4.81
CA MET A 378 27.26 35.44 4.82
C MET A 378 28.02 34.99 6.07
N ALA A 379 27.38 34.86 7.23
CA ALA A 379 28.03 34.36 8.43
C ALA A 379 28.55 32.92 8.25
N VAL A 380 27.81 32.09 7.51
CA VAL A 380 28.17 30.69 7.23
C VAL A 380 29.21 30.58 6.12
N PHE A 381 28.97 31.21 4.97
CA PHE A 381 29.77 30.97 3.75
C PHE A 381 30.83 32.05 3.46
N LYS A 382 30.79 33.18 4.18
CA LYS A 382 31.76 34.28 4.09
C LYS A 382 32.02 34.70 2.63
N LYS A 383 33.30 34.70 2.21
CA LYS A 383 33.73 35.09 0.86
C LYS A 383 33.21 34.18 -0.27
N ARG A 384 32.69 32.99 0.07
CA ARG A 384 32.15 32.02 -0.90
C ARG A 384 30.62 32.02 -0.94
N SER A 385 29.99 33.08 -0.39
CA SER A 385 28.53 33.22 -0.30
C SER A 385 27.83 33.10 -1.66
N VAL A 386 28.37 33.75 -2.69
CA VAL A 386 27.84 33.72 -4.07
C VAL A 386 28.02 32.34 -4.71
N GLU A 387 29.22 31.74 -4.61
CA GLU A 387 29.50 30.38 -5.13
C GLU A 387 28.61 29.32 -4.46
N ALA A 388 28.42 29.44 -3.14
CA ALA A 388 27.56 28.54 -2.37
C ALA A 388 26.09 28.71 -2.76
N PHE A 389 25.64 29.96 -2.97
CA PHE A 389 24.28 30.23 -3.44
C PHE A 389 24.07 29.64 -4.84
N GLU A 390 24.98 29.87 -5.78
CA GLU A 390 24.92 29.25 -7.12
C GLU A 390 24.83 27.72 -7.03
N THR A 391 25.74 27.10 -6.28
CA THR A 391 25.81 25.64 -6.18
C THR A 391 24.50 25.06 -5.65
N LEU A 392 23.95 25.66 -4.59
CA LEU A 392 22.68 25.22 -4.01
C LEU A 392 21.51 25.53 -4.96
N ALA A 393 21.50 26.67 -5.64
CA ALA A 393 20.48 27.02 -6.61
C ALA A 393 20.44 26.02 -7.78
N TRP A 394 21.59 25.61 -8.32
CA TRP A 394 21.67 24.56 -9.34
C TRP A 394 21.22 23.19 -8.82
N ALA A 395 21.61 22.82 -7.61
CA ALA A 395 21.15 21.57 -6.98
C ALA A 395 19.61 21.56 -6.83
N LEU A 396 19.02 22.64 -6.33
CA LEU A 396 17.58 22.78 -6.21
C LEU A 396 16.89 22.87 -7.58
N LYS A 397 17.53 23.44 -8.60
CA LYS A 397 17.04 23.41 -9.98
C LYS A 397 17.01 21.98 -10.53
N GLY A 398 18.01 21.16 -10.20
CA GLY A 398 18.01 19.73 -10.49
C GLY A 398 16.83 19.02 -9.83
N VAL A 399 16.60 19.26 -8.54
CA VAL A 399 15.42 18.72 -7.82
C VAL A 399 14.12 19.19 -8.48
N GLN A 400 14.03 20.46 -8.89
CA GLN A 400 12.87 21.02 -9.57
C GLN A 400 12.54 20.26 -10.86
N PHE A 401 13.52 20.05 -11.74
CA PHE A 401 13.32 19.31 -12.98
C PHE A 401 13.05 17.83 -12.77
N LEU A 402 13.76 17.18 -11.84
CA LEU A 402 13.51 15.78 -11.47
C LEU A 402 12.10 15.59 -10.91
N SER A 403 11.58 16.57 -10.15
CA SER A 403 10.22 16.52 -9.61
C SER A 403 9.17 16.55 -10.72
N VAL A 404 9.37 17.39 -11.74
CA VAL A 404 8.48 17.47 -12.92
C VAL A 404 8.61 16.21 -13.78
N ALA A 405 9.82 15.70 -14.00
CA ALA A 405 10.06 14.47 -14.73
C ALA A 405 9.41 13.27 -14.04
N TYR A 406 9.55 13.18 -12.70
CA TYR A 406 8.86 12.17 -11.90
C TYR A 406 7.35 12.32 -12.01
N TRP A 407 6.79 13.52 -11.82
CA TRP A 407 5.36 13.79 -11.98
C TRP A 407 4.82 13.36 -13.34
N TRP A 408 5.60 13.60 -14.41
CA TRP A 408 5.29 13.16 -15.77
C TRP A 408 5.32 11.64 -15.90
N LEU A 409 6.43 10.99 -15.53
CA LEU A 409 6.63 9.54 -15.69
C LEU A 409 5.62 8.71 -14.88
N LEU A 410 5.15 9.24 -13.75
CA LEU A 410 4.06 8.63 -12.98
C LEU A 410 2.73 8.59 -13.75
N ARG A 411 2.46 9.58 -14.60
CA ARG A 411 1.19 9.73 -15.32
C ARG A 411 1.25 9.23 -16.76
N LYS A 412 2.43 9.33 -17.38
CA LYS A 412 2.70 8.92 -18.74
C LYS A 412 4.10 8.26 -18.82
N PRO A 413 4.20 6.97 -18.46
CA PRO A 413 5.47 6.25 -18.39
C PRO A 413 6.13 6.08 -19.78
N ASP A 414 5.35 6.09 -20.86
CA ASP A 414 5.84 6.03 -22.24
C ASP A 414 6.61 7.30 -22.67
N GLY A 415 6.62 8.34 -21.82
CA GLY A 415 7.38 9.56 -22.06
C GLY A 415 6.74 10.50 -23.09
N VAL A 416 7.59 11.24 -23.81
CA VAL A 416 7.20 12.16 -24.88
C VAL A 416 7.64 11.56 -26.20
N ASP A 417 6.71 11.34 -27.12
CA ASP A 417 7.04 10.97 -28.49
C ASP A 417 7.33 12.24 -29.29
N LEU A 418 8.61 12.49 -29.57
CA LEU A 418 9.04 13.69 -30.31
C LEU A 418 8.53 13.71 -31.75
N ALA A 419 8.30 12.55 -32.37
CA ALA A 419 7.82 12.45 -33.75
C ALA A 419 6.32 12.81 -33.85
N ALA A 420 5.57 12.61 -32.77
CA ALA A 420 4.15 12.94 -32.68
C ALA A 420 3.85 14.42 -32.37
N ILE A 421 4.87 15.26 -32.16
CA ILE A 421 4.68 16.69 -31.91
C ILE A 421 4.35 17.40 -33.24
N PRO A 422 3.19 18.09 -33.35
CA PRO A 422 2.82 18.75 -34.60
C PRO A 422 3.76 19.91 -34.92
N LEU A 423 3.96 20.17 -36.22
CA LEU A 423 4.84 21.25 -36.69
C LEU A 423 4.43 22.62 -36.12
N THR A 424 3.14 22.85 -35.91
CA THR A 424 2.62 24.07 -35.28
C THR A 424 3.10 24.24 -33.84
N ALA A 425 3.20 23.15 -33.06
CA ALA A 425 3.73 23.19 -31.71
C ALA A 425 5.24 23.45 -31.72
N TRP A 426 6.00 22.87 -32.65
CA TRP A 426 7.41 23.19 -32.85
C TRP A 426 7.63 24.66 -33.19
N ALA A 427 6.86 25.18 -34.15
CA ALA A 427 6.94 26.56 -34.61
C ALA A 427 6.54 27.59 -33.54
N ALA A 428 5.70 27.21 -32.57
CA ALA A 428 5.33 28.09 -31.46
C ALA A 428 6.25 27.92 -30.23
N GLY A 429 6.52 26.69 -29.83
CA GLY A 429 7.22 26.37 -28.58
C GLY A 429 8.72 26.64 -28.61
N VAL A 430 9.41 26.31 -29.71
CA VAL A 430 10.87 26.50 -29.81
C VAL A 430 11.26 27.98 -29.79
N PRO A 431 10.63 28.88 -30.57
CA PRO A 431 10.98 30.30 -30.50
C PRO A 431 10.72 30.90 -29.11
N LEU A 432 9.63 30.51 -28.46
CA LEU A 432 9.29 30.97 -27.12
C LEU A 432 10.35 30.53 -26.09
N PHE A 433 10.74 29.26 -26.15
CA PHE A 433 11.80 28.71 -25.30
C PHE A 433 13.14 29.38 -25.56
N ALA A 434 13.53 29.49 -26.84
CA ALA A 434 14.80 30.10 -27.25
C ALA A 434 14.88 31.57 -26.83
N PHE A 435 13.79 32.32 -26.98
CA PHE A 435 13.72 33.71 -26.53
C PHE A 435 13.83 33.82 -25.00
N GLY A 436 13.19 32.91 -24.26
CA GLY A 436 13.32 32.85 -22.81
C GLY A 436 14.75 32.57 -22.35
N GLN A 437 15.46 31.63 -22.99
CA GLN A 437 16.87 31.35 -22.72
C GLN A 437 17.78 32.51 -23.14
N TRP A 438 17.47 33.19 -24.25
CA TRP A 438 18.21 34.37 -24.69
C TRP A 438 18.15 35.51 -23.67
N LEU A 439 16.98 35.77 -23.08
CA LEU A 439 16.83 36.72 -21.97
C LEU A 439 17.72 36.30 -20.78
N ASN A 440 17.62 35.05 -20.33
CA ASN A 440 18.41 34.55 -19.21
C ASN A 440 19.92 34.70 -19.43
N VAL A 441 20.44 34.27 -20.58
CA VAL A 441 21.88 34.37 -20.93
C VAL A 441 22.32 35.84 -21.00
N SER A 442 21.48 36.73 -21.49
CA SER A 442 21.82 38.14 -21.65
C SER A 442 21.98 38.86 -20.31
N ILE A 443 21.31 38.39 -19.25
CA ILE A 443 21.48 38.92 -17.89
C ILE A 443 22.86 38.57 -17.34
N PHE A 444 23.29 37.32 -17.49
CA PHE A 444 24.65 36.92 -17.10
C PHE A 444 25.72 37.75 -17.82
N LYS A 445 25.49 38.12 -19.08
CA LYS A 445 26.37 39.02 -19.84
C LYS A 445 26.31 40.47 -19.35
N ALA A 446 25.14 40.93 -18.88
CA ALA A 446 24.91 42.31 -18.47
C ALA A 446 25.46 42.62 -17.06
N ILE A 447 25.12 41.81 -16.06
CA ILE A 447 25.44 42.08 -14.64
C ILE A 447 26.44 41.07 -14.04
N GLY A 448 26.90 40.12 -14.83
CA GLY A 448 27.86 39.11 -14.41
C GLY A 448 27.27 38.09 -13.44
N HIS A 449 28.09 37.10 -13.11
CA HIS A 449 27.73 35.99 -12.21
C HIS A 449 27.27 36.47 -10.82
N ALA A 450 28.04 37.35 -10.18
CA ALA A 450 27.69 37.90 -8.89
C ALA A 450 26.40 38.74 -8.94
N GLY A 451 26.09 39.40 -10.07
CA GLY A 451 24.85 40.15 -10.22
C GLY A 451 23.61 39.26 -10.19
N VAL A 452 23.66 38.11 -10.86
CA VAL A 452 22.54 37.16 -10.94
C VAL A 452 22.22 36.51 -9.58
N TYR A 453 23.23 36.25 -8.77
CA TYR A 453 23.08 35.57 -7.48
C TYR A 453 23.11 36.53 -6.28
N TYR A 454 22.42 37.66 -6.38
CA TYR A 454 22.29 38.66 -5.31
C TYR A 454 23.61 39.08 -4.66
N GLY A 455 24.68 39.17 -5.45
CA GLY A 455 26.00 39.59 -4.99
C GLY A 455 25.95 40.94 -4.25
N PHE A 456 25.07 41.85 -4.68
CA PHE A 456 24.86 43.13 -4.00
C PHE A 456 24.37 43.00 -2.55
N LYS A 457 23.58 41.95 -2.23
CA LYS A 457 23.20 41.62 -0.84
C LYS A 457 24.26 40.81 -0.12
N LEU A 458 25.12 40.13 -0.87
CA LEU A 458 26.17 39.24 -0.37
C LEU A 458 27.56 39.89 -0.31
N GLY A 459 27.63 41.22 -0.31
CA GLY A 459 28.85 41.99 -0.09
C GLY A 459 29.70 42.27 -1.35
N HIS A 460 29.18 42.00 -2.54
CA HIS A 460 29.82 42.33 -3.82
C HIS A 460 29.25 43.63 -4.40
N THR A 461 30.11 44.46 -4.98
CA THR A 461 29.65 45.64 -5.73
C THR A 461 29.24 45.21 -7.14
N ILE A 462 27.95 45.39 -7.47
CA ILE A 462 27.40 45.08 -8.80
C ILE A 462 27.14 46.41 -9.53
N PRO A 463 27.69 46.60 -10.74
CA PRO A 463 27.44 47.83 -11.50
C PRO A 463 25.98 47.91 -11.93
N TRP A 464 25.37 49.09 -11.79
CA TRP A 464 24.03 49.34 -12.31
C TRP A 464 24.03 49.24 -13.83
N TYR A 465 23.05 48.53 -14.40
CA TYR A 465 22.97 48.25 -15.83
C TYR A 465 21.58 48.58 -16.36
N SER A 466 21.50 49.48 -17.33
CA SER A 466 20.23 49.96 -17.92
C SER A 466 20.03 49.53 -19.38
N GLY A 467 20.93 48.72 -19.93
CA GLY A 467 20.83 48.20 -21.29
C GLY A 467 19.95 46.95 -21.40
N PHE A 468 20.01 46.29 -22.55
CA PHE A 468 19.33 45.02 -22.77
C PHE A 468 19.89 43.91 -21.85
N PRO A 469 19.07 43.10 -21.15
CA PRO A 469 17.61 42.95 -21.33
C PRO A 469 16.70 43.78 -20.42
N PHE A 470 17.26 44.58 -19.51
CA PHE A 470 16.49 45.32 -18.50
C PHE A 470 15.71 46.52 -19.07
N ASN A 471 16.13 47.09 -20.20
CA ASN A 471 15.36 48.11 -20.92
C ASN A 471 14.17 47.55 -21.71
N PHE A 472 14.08 46.23 -21.85
CA PHE A 472 13.05 45.56 -22.64
C PHE A 472 11.95 44.96 -21.76
N VAL A 473 12.31 44.44 -20.59
CA VAL A 473 11.38 43.84 -19.63
C VAL A 473 11.90 44.05 -18.20
N SER A 474 11.01 44.33 -17.24
CA SER A 474 11.39 44.68 -15.87
C SER A 474 12.12 43.54 -15.15
N HIS A 475 11.71 42.30 -15.40
CA HIS A 475 12.26 41.10 -14.76
C HIS A 475 12.72 40.08 -15.81
N PRO A 476 13.83 40.34 -16.52
CA PRO A 476 14.22 39.52 -17.67
C PRO A 476 14.51 38.07 -17.29
N GLN A 477 14.97 37.79 -16.07
CA GLN A 477 15.28 36.43 -15.62
C GLN A 477 14.01 35.61 -15.37
N TYR A 478 13.02 36.24 -14.72
CA TYR A 478 11.76 35.60 -14.39
C TYR A 478 10.89 35.44 -15.63
N VAL A 479 10.81 36.47 -16.47
CA VAL A 479 10.13 36.38 -17.76
C VAL A 479 10.81 35.36 -18.65
N GLY A 480 12.15 35.37 -18.74
CA GLY A 480 12.90 34.36 -19.49
C GLY A 480 12.61 32.93 -19.03
N SER A 481 12.54 32.72 -17.72
CA SER A 481 12.19 31.43 -17.12
C SER A 481 10.74 31.01 -17.41
N VAL A 482 9.77 31.93 -17.29
CA VAL A 482 8.36 31.65 -17.60
C VAL A 482 8.18 31.30 -19.08
N LEU A 483 8.77 32.07 -20.00
CA LEU A 483 8.71 31.79 -21.43
C LEU A 483 9.34 30.44 -21.79
N SER A 484 10.38 30.04 -21.07
CA SER A 484 10.98 28.72 -21.21
C SER A 484 10.03 27.60 -20.74
N VAL A 485 9.36 27.77 -19.60
CA VAL A 485 8.37 26.80 -19.10
C VAL A 485 7.17 26.70 -20.05
N VAL A 486 6.62 27.83 -20.50
CA VAL A 486 5.49 27.86 -21.44
C VAL A 486 5.90 27.28 -22.80
N GLY A 487 7.09 27.61 -23.31
CA GLY A 487 7.60 27.07 -24.57
C GLY A 487 7.73 25.54 -24.53
N ALA A 488 8.28 25.01 -23.43
CA ALA A 488 8.35 23.57 -23.21
C ALA A 488 6.95 22.92 -23.10
N ALA A 489 6.02 23.57 -22.40
CA ALA A 489 4.65 23.07 -22.25
C ALA A 489 3.89 23.03 -23.58
N VAL A 490 4.05 24.04 -24.44
CA VAL A 490 3.47 24.09 -25.79
C VAL A 490 3.93 22.90 -26.64
N LEU A 491 5.22 22.56 -26.58
CA LEU A 491 5.78 21.43 -27.35
C LEU A 491 5.13 20.10 -26.99
N VAL A 492 4.79 19.90 -25.71
CA VAL A 492 4.27 18.62 -25.22
C VAL A 492 2.76 18.63 -24.97
N TRP A 493 2.07 19.72 -25.26
CA TRP A 493 0.68 19.94 -24.83
C TRP A 493 -0.29 18.85 -25.29
N GLY A 494 -0.26 18.47 -26.56
CA GLY A 494 -1.12 17.42 -27.12
C GLY A 494 -0.82 16.01 -26.59
N GLN A 495 0.26 15.87 -25.83
CA GLN A 495 0.75 14.62 -25.28
C GLN A 495 0.80 14.62 -23.75
N ALA A 496 0.41 15.72 -23.12
CA ALA A 496 0.64 15.97 -21.71
C ALA A 496 -0.37 15.24 -20.81
N PRO A 497 0.06 14.78 -19.64
CA PRO A 497 -0.85 14.35 -18.59
C PRO A 497 -1.82 15.45 -18.17
N GLU A 498 -3.00 15.04 -17.69
CA GLU A 498 -3.93 15.95 -17.03
C GLU A 498 -3.25 16.70 -15.87
N GLY A 499 -3.42 18.02 -15.84
CA GLY A 499 -2.83 18.89 -14.84
C GLY A 499 -1.59 19.68 -15.29
N LEU A 500 -1.07 19.48 -16.51
CA LEU A 500 0.06 20.29 -17.01
C LEU A 500 -0.24 21.79 -16.96
N GLY A 501 -1.45 22.20 -17.32
CA GLY A 501 -1.86 23.61 -17.26
C GLY A 501 -1.81 24.19 -15.83
N LEU A 502 -2.25 23.43 -14.82
CA LEU A 502 -2.15 23.82 -13.42
C LEU A 502 -0.69 23.90 -12.95
N LEU A 503 0.14 22.95 -13.39
CA LEU A 503 1.56 22.91 -13.07
C LEU A 503 2.29 24.14 -13.64
N VAL A 504 2.05 24.47 -14.92
CA VAL A 504 2.62 25.65 -15.60
C VAL A 504 2.13 26.93 -14.93
N THR A 505 0.85 27.00 -14.58
CA THR A 505 0.27 28.16 -13.88
C THR A 505 0.93 28.35 -12.52
N TYR A 506 1.04 27.29 -11.71
CA TYR A 506 1.70 27.34 -10.42
C TYR A 506 3.17 27.76 -10.52
N TRP A 507 3.91 27.19 -11.48
CA TRP A 507 5.30 27.56 -11.71
C TRP A 507 5.44 29.03 -12.13
N THR A 508 4.53 29.53 -12.95
CA THR A 508 4.48 30.94 -13.34
C THR A 508 4.20 31.85 -12.15
N LEU A 509 3.27 31.46 -11.27
CA LEU A 509 2.95 32.21 -10.06
C LEU A 509 4.13 32.28 -9.08
N LEU A 510 4.94 31.22 -8.96
CA LEU A 510 6.16 31.26 -8.16
C LEU A 510 7.16 32.30 -8.66
N TYR A 511 7.38 32.37 -9.99
CA TYR A 511 8.23 33.40 -10.58
C TYR A 511 7.66 34.81 -10.42
N ALA A 512 6.35 34.97 -10.60
CA ALA A 512 5.68 36.25 -10.38
C ALA A 512 5.78 36.70 -8.91
N ALA A 513 5.66 35.78 -7.96
CA ALA A 513 5.82 36.06 -6.54
C ALA A 513 7.25 36.51 -6.20
N THR A 514 8.28 35.86 -6.78
CA THR A 514 9.67 36.28 -6.60
C THR A 514 9.95 37.64 -7.25
N ALA A 515 9.44 37.90 -8.46
CA ALA A 515 9.54 39.21 -9.10
C ALA A 515 8.91 40.32 -8.23
N PHE A 516 7.71 40.06 -7.70
CA PHE A 516 7.00 40.99 -6.83
C PHE A 516 7.73 41.24 -5.50
N GLN A 517 8.36 40.19 -4.94
CA GLN A 517 9.20 40.31 -3.75
C GLN A 517 10.37 41.28 -3.98
N GLU A 518 10.99 41.23 -5.15
CA GLU A 518 12.08 42.13 -5.51
C GLU A 518 11.58 43.56 -5.72
N ASP A 519 10.48 43.75 -6.45
CA ASP A 519 9.93 45.08 -6.75
C ASP A 519 9.49 45.85 -5.50
N LYS A 520 8.81 45.20 -4.55
CA LYS A 520 8.26 45.89 -3.37
C LYS A 520 9.29 46.20 -2.29
N LEU A 521 10.50 45.66 -2.39
CA LEU A 521 11.53 45.77 -1.36
C LEU A 521 12.82 46.45 -1.86
N HIS A 522 12.75 47.09 -3.03
CA HIS A 522 13.76 48.02 -3.55
C HIS A 522 13.50 49.49 -3.13
N LEU A 523 12.54 49.73 -2.23
CA LEU A 523 12.18 51.08 -1.75
C LEU A 523 12.89 51.52 -0.47
N ASP A 524 13.78 50.69 0.08
CA ASP A 524 14.72 51.04 1.17
C ASP A 524 16.16 50.69 0.72
#